data_AF-A0A8S3F161-F1
#
_entry.id   AF-A0A8S3F161-F1
#
_cell.length_a   1.000
_cell.length_b   1.000
_cell.length_c   1.000
_cell.angle_alpha   90.00
_cell.angle_beta   90.00
_cell.angle_gamma   90.00
#
_symmetry.space_group_name_H-M   'P 1'
#
loop_
_entity.id
_entity.type
_entity.pdbx_description
1 polymer ?
#
loop_
_entity_poly.entity_id
_entity_poly.type
_entity_poly.pdbx_seq_one_letter_code
_entity_poly.pdbx_strand_id
1 'polypeptide(L)'
;MNEITESSEPLIVRHIKLFLFISIELPSVSISIYIFYKFYHSYEIRSRINNHSILALLFVSFIALITELPITLQYLSSGHVKPADERFCLFWIWYNYSLKAIDLFLMAWTSIERHILIFHSYLVSTSIGKLKWHYIP
;
A
#
# COMPACT_ATOMS: atom_id res chain seq x y z
N MET A 1 -11.27 -20.92 38.38
CA MET A 1 -10.08 -20.13 38.76
C MET A 1 -8.89 -20.76 38.07
N ASN A 2 -8.63 -20.32 36.85
CA ASN A 2 -7.41 -20.51 36.06
C ASN A 2 -7.54 -19.47 34.96
N GLU A 3 -7.20 -18.24 35.33
CA GLU A 3 -7.01 -17.15 34.40
C GLU A 3 -6.00 -17.59 33.35
N ILE A 4 -6.48 -17.54 32.12
CA ILE A 4 -5.71 -17.66 30.90
C ILE A 4 -4.48 -16.78 31.07
N THR A 5 -3.29 -17.36 30.94
CA THR A 5 -2.02 -16.68 30.78
C THR A 5 -2.14 -15.71 29.60
N GLU A 6 -2.59 -14.50 29.90
CA GLU A 6 -2.53 -13.35 29.03
C GLU A 6 -1.04 -13.09 28.80
N SER A 7 -0.56 -13.56 27.65
CA SER A 7 0.82 -13.40 27.20
C SER A 7 1.10 -11.90 27.03
N SER A 8 1.45 -11.24 28.14
CA SER A 8 1.90 -9.86 28.16
C SER A 8 3.20 -9.79 27.36
N GLU A 9 3.14 -9.37 26.09
CA GLU A 9 4.34 -9.08 25.32
C GLU A 9 5.22 -8.13 26.14
N PRO A 10 6.51 -8.45 26.35
CA PRO A 10 7.36 -7.61 27.18
C PRO A 10 7.45 -6.21 26.58
N LEU A 11 7.36 -5.18 27.43
CA LEU A 11 7.34 -3.77 27.02
C LEU A 11 8.50 -3.39 26.08
N ILE A 12 9.64 -4.04 26.23
CA ILE A 12 10.83 -3.90 25.39
C ILE A 12 10.54 -4.28 23.92
N VAL A 13 9.83 -5.39 23.69
CA VAL A 13 9.48 -5.85 22.33
C VAL A 13 8.56 -4.85 21.64
N ARG A 14 7.60 -4.27 22.37
CA ARG A 14 6.71 -3.22 21.84
C ARG A 14 7.47 -1.96 21.44
N HIS A 15 8.46 -1.54 22.23
CA HIS A 15 9.30 -0.39 21.90
C HIS A 15 10.19 -0.64 20.68
N ILE A 16 10.78 -1.83 20.57
CA ILE A 16 11.59 -2.21 19.39
C ILE A 16 10.73 -2.23 18.13
N LYS A 17 9.55 -2.85 18.19
CA LYS A 17 8.58 -2.86 17.07
C LYS A 17 8.22 -1.44 16.64
N LEU A 18 7.92 -0.56 17.61
CA LEU A 18 7.58 0.84 17.34
C LEU A 18 8.74 1.62 16.71
N PHE A 19 9.96 1.45 17.21
CA PHE A 19 11.14 2.12 16.68
C PHE A 19 11.47 1.70 15.24
N LEU A 20 11.42 0.38 14.97
CA LEU A 20 11.62 -0.17 13.62
C LEU A 20 10.54 0.32 12.67
N PHE A 21 9.28 0.29 13.11
CA PHE A 21 8.15 0.74 12.31
C PHE A 21 8.31 2.22 11.94
N ILE A 22 8.54 3.12 12.90
CA ILE A 22 8.70 4.55 12.61
C ILE A 22 9.91 4.83 11.71
N SER A 23 11.04 4.14 11.96
CA SER A 23 12.28 4.37 11.22
C SER A 23 12.18 3.97 9.74
N ILE A 24 11.37 2.97 9.41
CA ILE A 24 11.14 2.51 8.03
C ILE A 24 9.98 3.26 7.39
N GLU A 25 8.92 3.54 8.15
CA GLU A 25 7.70 4.13 7.60
C GLU A 25 7.88 5.61 7.26
N LEU A 26 8.58 6.37 8.10
CA LEU A 26 8.79 7.81 7.90
C LEU A 26 9.52 8.12 6.58
N PRO A 27 10.62 7.44 6.20
CA PRO A 27 11.22 7.66 4.88
C PRO A 27 10.33 7.15 3.75
N SER A 28 9.58 6.05 3.93
CA SER A 28 8.65 5.53 2.92
C SER A 28 7.57 6.56 2.56
N VAL A 29 6.94 7.16 3.57
CA VAL A 29 5.95 8.24 3.38
C VAL A 29 6.57 9.47 2.73
N SER A 30 7.76 9.87 3.17
CA SER A 30 8.48 11.03 2.64
C SER A 30 8.79 10.86 1.15
N ILE A 31 9.27 9.67 0.75
CA ILE A 31 9.54 9.33 -0.65
C ILE A 31 8.25 9.31 -1.46
N SER A 32 7.18 8.72 -0.93
CA SER A 32 5.88 8.66 -1.61
C SER A 32 5.33 10.06 -1.89
N ILE A 33 5.36 10.97 -0.90
CA ILE A 33 4.96 12.38 -1.06
C ILE A 33 5.82 13.07 -2.12
N TYR A 34 7.14 12.86 -2.10
CA TYR A 34 8.04 13.43 -3.11
C TYR A 34 7.69 12.96 -4.53
N ILE A 35 7.37 11.68 -4.71
CA ILE A 35 6.95 11.14 -6.01
C ILE A 35 5.62 11.76 -6.45
N PHE A 36 4.62 11.87 -5.57
CA PHE A 36 3.36 12.55 -5.88
C PHE A 36 3.58 14.01 -6.28
N TYR A 37 4.44 14.73 -5.55
CA TYR A 37 4.80 16.11 -5.88
C TYR A 37 5.43 16.23 -7.27
N LYS A 38 6.41 15.36 -7.58
CA LYS A 38 7.05 15.31 -8.91
C LYS A 38 6.06 14.97 -10.01
N PHE A 39 5.14 14.05 -9.76
CA PHE A 39 4.12 13.65 -10.71
C PHE A 39 3.11 14.78 -10.98
N TYR A 40 2.71 15.51 -9.93
CA TYR A 40 1.80 16.65 -10.06
C TYR A 40 2.42 17.79 -10.87
N HIS A 41 3.72 18.05 -10.69
CA HIS A 41 4.39 19.19 -11.32
C HIS A 41 4.91 18.90 -12.74
N SER A 42 5.17 17.64 -13.11
CA SER A 42 5.74 17.29 -14.41
C SER A 42 4.73 16.64 -15.36
N TYR A 43 4.33 17.39 -16.39
CA TYR A 43 3.47 16.88 -17.46
C TYR A 43 4.15 15.76 -18.29
N GLU A 44 5.46 15.83 -18.50
CA GLU A 44 6.21 14.82 -19.27
C GLU A 44 6.21 13.45 -18.57
N ILE A 45 6.31 13.44 -17.24
CA ILE A 45 6.23 12.22 -16.44
C ILE A 45 4.81 11.68 -16.49
N ARG A 46 3.78 12.55 -16.45
CA ARG A 46 2.38 12.14 -16.55
C ARG A 46 2.01 11.53 -17.91
N SER A 47 2.67 11.94 -18.99
CA SER A 47 2.33 11.47 -20.36
C SER A 47 2.73 10.01 -20.63
N ARG A 48 3.62 9.42 -19.82
CA ARG A 48 4.05 8.03 -20.00
C ARG A 48 3.07 7.06 -19.35
N ILE A 49 2.52 6.17 -20.17
CA ILE A 49 1.61 5.07 -19.82
C ILE A 49 2.07 4.30 -18.57
N ASN A 50 3.34 3.89 -18.52
CA ASN A 50 3.89 3.12 -17.39
C ASN A 50 3.80 3.86 -16.05
N ASN A 51 3.85 5.19 -16.08
CA ASN A 51 3.85 5.99 -14.87
C ASN A 51 2.44 6.08 -14.26
N HIS A 52 1.38 5.83 -15.04
CA HIS A 52 0.01 5.77 -14.50
C HIS A 52 -0.21 4.55 -13.62
N SER A 53 0.23 3.37 -14.05
CA SER A 53 0.09 2.14 -13.27
C SER A 53 0.96 2.18 -12.01
N ILE A 54 2.18 2.73 -12.10
CA ILE A 54 3.05 2.97 -10.93
C ILE A 54 2.41 3.98 -9.97
N LEU A 55 1.79 5.04 -10.47
CA LEU A 55 1.07 6.01 -9.64
C LEU A 55 -0.13 5.37 -8.94
N ALA A 56 -0.91 4.55 -9.64
CA ALA A 56 -2.05 3.85 -9.06
C ALA A 56 -1.61 2.90 -7.94
N LEU A 57 -0.51 2.16 -8.16
CA LEU A 57 0.12 1.33 -7.13
C LEU A 57 0.52 2.18 -5.91
N LEU A 58 1.32 3.23 -6.13
CA LEU A 58 1.77 4.14 -5.05
C LEU A 58 0.59 4.77 -4.29
N PHE A 59 -0.50 5.09 -4.97
CA PHE A 59 -1.70 5.66 -4.37
C PHE A 59 -2.42 4.67 -3.45
N VAL A 60 -2.61 3.43 -3.91
CA VAL A 60 -3.21 2.38 -3.09
C VAL A 60 -2.32 2.05 -1.89
N SER A 61 -1.01 1.89 -2.09
CA SER A 61 -0.08 1.62 -0.99
C SER A 61 -0.05 2.78 0.01
N PHE A 62 -0.14 4.04 -0.45
CA PHE A 62 -0.20 5.21 0.42
C PHE A 62 -1.48 5.28 1.26
N ILE A 63 -2.64 4.95 0.67
CA ILE A 63 -3.91 4.83 1.41
C ILE A 63 -3.79 3.75 2.49
N ALA A 64 -3.31 2.56 2.11
CA ALA A 64 -3.11 1.47 3.06
C ALA A 64 -2.24 1.93 4.23
N LEU A 65 -1.11 2.56 3.94
CA LEU A 65 -0.16 3.04 4.93
C LEU A 65 -0.79 4.07 5.89
N ILE A 66 -1.46 5.10 5.37
CA ILE A 66 -2.13 6.12 6.20
C ILE A 66 -3.20 5.50 7.11
N THR A 67 -3.89 4.46 6.64
CA THR A 67 -4.93 3.82 7.43
C THR A 67 -4.36 2.87 8.49
N GLU A 68 -3.32 2.10 8.16
CA GLU A 68 -2.71 1.11 9.06
C GLU A 68 -1.90 1.74 10.18
N LEU A 69 -1.19 2.84 9.88
CA LEU A 69 -0.28 3.50 10.80
C LEU A 69 -0.95 3.96 12.13
N PRO A 70 -2.07 4.70 12.14
CA PRO A 70 -2.69 5.16 13.38
C PRO A 70 -3.20 3.99 14.24
N ILE A 71 -3.74 2.94 13.62
CA ILE A 71 -4.29 1.78 14.32
C ILE A 71 -3.16 0.93 14.91
N THR A 72 -2.09 0.70 14.14
CA THR A 72 -0.90 -0.02 14.60
C THR A 72 -0.20 0.74 15.72
N LEU A 73 -0.08 2.06 15.61
CA LEU A 73 0.53 2.90 16.64
C LEU A 73 -0.29 2.89 17.93
N GLN A 74 -1.62 2.99 17.82
CA GLN A 74 -2.51 2.92 18.97
C GLN A 74 -2.42 1.55 19.66
N TYR A 75 -2.40 0.46 18.89
CA TYR A 75 -2.22 -0.89 19.42
C TYR A 75 -0.86 -1.05 20.10
N LEU A 76 0.23 -0.59 19.48
CA LEU A 76 1.58 -0.64 20.05
C LEU A 76 1.71 0.22 21.31
N SER A 77 0.96 1.31 21.45
CA SER A 77 0.97 2.20 22.62
C SER A 77 0.06 1.72 23.77
N SER A 78 -1.17 1.30 23.47
CA SER A 78 -2.18 0.94 24.49
C SER A 78 -2.34 -0.57 24.72
N GLY A 79 -1.75 -1.41 23.87
CA GLY A 79 -1.92 -2.88 23.89
C GLY A 79 -3.29 -3.36 23.39
N HIS A 80 -4.19 -2.44 23.04
CA HIS A 80 -5.56 -2.71 22.63
C HIS A 80 -5.98 -1.75 21.50
N VAL A 81 -6.84 -2.22 20.60
CA VAL A 81 -7.41 -1.41 19.51
C VAL A 81 -8.63 -0.66 20.02
N LYS A 82 -8.76 0.63 19.70
CA LYS A 82 -9.94 1.45 20.00
C LYS A 82 -10.52 2.03 18.70
N PRO A 83 -11.83 1.88 18.45
CA PRO A 83 -12.83 1.23 19.29
C PRO A 83 -12.70 -0.30 19.29
N ALA A 84 -12.86 -0.93 20.46
CA ALA A 84 -12.92 -2.38 20.60
C ALA A 84 -14.35 -2.88 20.26
N ASP A 85 -14.83 -2.52 19.06
CA ASP A 85 -16.12 -2.94 18.54
C ASP A 85 -15.92 -4.07 17.52
N GLU A 86 -16.74 -5.12 17.61
CA GLU A 86 -16.64 -6.30 16.74
C GLU A 86 -16.87 -5.92 15.27
N ARG A 87 -17.83 -5.03 15.01
CA ARG A 87 -18.14 -4.56 13.66
C ARG A 87 -16.97 -3.77 13.07
N PHE A 88 -16.33 -2.93 13.87
CA PHE A 88 -15.14 -2.19 13.45
C PHE A 88 -13.99 -3.14 13.13
N CYS A 89 -13.75 -4.16 13.96
CA CYS A 89 -12.68 -5.13 13.73
C CYS A 89 -12.90 -5.95 12.44
N LEU A 90 -14.12 -6.44 12.21
CA LEU A 90 -14.46 -7.17 10.98
C LEU A 90 -14.35 -6.29 9.73
N PHE A 91 -14.84 -5.06 9.79
CA PHE A 91 -14.69 -4.09 8.72
C PHE A 91 -13.23 -3.79 8.43
N TRP A 92 -12.43 -3.58 9.48
CA TRP A 92 -11.00 -3.30 9.38
C TRP A 92 -10.24 -4.44 8.72
N ILE A 93 -10.50 -5.67 9.14
CA ILE A 93 -9.93 -6.88 8.54
C ILE A 93 -10.28 -6.93 7.05
N TRP A 94 -11.56 -6.83 6.71
CA TRP A 94 -12.01 -6.84 5.31
C TRP A 94 -11.35 -5.74 4.47
N TYR A 95 -11.27 -4.52 5.02
CA TYR A 95 -10.66 -3.37 4.37
C TYR A 95 -9.16 -3.58 4.11
N ASN A 96 -8.41 -4.00 5.13
CA ASN A 96 -6.97 -4.26 5.03
C ASN A 96 -6.67 -5.39 4.03
N TYR A 97 -7.41 -6.51 4.08
CA TYR A 97 -7.26 -7.59 3.12
C TYR A 97 -7.59 -7.15 1.69
N SER A 98 -8.65 -6.35 1.51
CA SER A 98 -9.03 -5.83 0.20
C SER A 98 -7.96 -4.91 -0.38
N LEU A 99 -7.42 -3.98 0.43
CA LEU A 99 -6.33 -3.11 0.00
C LEU A 99 -5.07 -3.90 -0.38
N LYS A 100 -4.67 -4.89 0.43
CA LYS A 100 -3.54 -5.77 0.11
C LYS A 100 -3.76 -6.57 -1.16
N ALA A 101 -4.98 -7.07 -1.39
CA ALA A 101 -5.31 -7.78 -2.62
C ALA A 101 -5.22 -6.85 -3.83
N ILE A 102 -5.72 -5.61 -3.73
CA ILE A 102 -5.61 -4.60 -4.79
C ILE A 102 -4.15 -4.26 -5.06
N ASP A 103 -3.33 -4.07 -4.02
CA ASP A 103 -1.91 -3.74 -4.15
C ASP A 103 -1.14 -4.88 -4.85
N LEU A 104 -1.35 -6.12 -4.43
CA LEU A 104 -0.78 -7.31 -5.08
C LEU A 104 -1.24 -7.43 -6.54
N PHE A 105 -2.52 -7.18 -6.81
CA PHE A 105 -3.07 -7.21 -8.15
C PHE A 105 -2.43 -6.13 -9.05
N LEU A 106 -2.33 -4.90 -8.56
CA LEU A 106 -1.67 -3.81 -9.28
C LEU A 106 -0.17 -4.08 -9.49
N MET A 107 0.50 -4.72 -8.53
CA MET A 107 1.89 -5.13 -8.67
C MET A 107 2.07 -6.20 -9.75
N ALA A 108 1.17 -7.18 -9.79
CA ALA A 108 1.14 -8.19 -10.85
C ALA A 108 0.87 -7.54 -12.22
N TRP A 109 -0.14 -6.67 -12.28
CA TRP A 109 -0.53 -5.97 -13.49
C TRP A 109 0.59 -5.09 -14.05
N THR A 110 1.19 -4.24 -13.21
CA THR A 110 2.33 -3.39 -13.58
C THR A 110 3.52 -4.21 -14.09
N SER A 111 3.74 -5.40 -13.53
CA SER A 111 4.80 -6.31 -13.97
C SER A 111 4.51 -6.89 -15.36
N ILE A 112 3.27 -7.34 -15.59
CA ILE A 112 2.81 -7.83 -16.90
C ILE A 112 2.91 -6.71 -17.94
N GLU A 113 2.43 -5.52 -17.61
CA GLU A 113 2.48 -4.35 -18.48
C GLU A 113 3.92 -4.03 -18.90
N ARG A 114 4.86 -3.97 -17.95
CA ARG A 114 6.28 -3.75 -18.25
C ARG A 114 6.86 -4.86 -19.13
N HIS A 115 6.49 -6.11 -18.88
CA HIS A 115 6.92 -7.23 -19.71
C HIS A 115 6.43 -7.08 -21.16
N ILE A 116 5.14 -6.78 -21.37
CA ILE A 116 4.57 -6.56 -22.70
C ILE A 116 5.24 -5.38 -23.40
N LEU A 117 5.50 -4.28 -22.70
CA LEU A 117 6.14 -3.11 -23.28
C LEU A 117 7.58 -3.35 -23.75
N ILE A 118 8.32 -4.20 -23.04
CA ILE A 118 9.72 -4.52 -23.38
C ILE A 118 9.79 -5.57 -24.50
N PHE A 119 9.04 -6.66 -24.38
CA PHE A 119 9.15 -7.82 -25.28
C PHE A 119 8.19 -7.78 -26.48
N HIS A 120 7.09 -7.02 -26.37
CA HIS A 120 6.03 -6.95 -27.37
C HIS A 120 5.57 -5.51 -27.63
N SER A 121 6.53 -4.58 -27.73
CA SER A 121 6.27 -3.15 -27.96
C SER A 121 5.37 -2.85 -29.17
N TYR A 122 5.38 -3.73 -30.19
CA TYR A 122 4.50 -3.63 -31.36
C TYR A 122 3.01 -3.74 -31.03
N LEU A 123 2.63 -4.51 -29.99
CA LEU A 123 1.24 -4.69 -29.54
C LEU A 123 0.66 -3.42 -28.91
N VAL A 124 1.51 -2.56 -28.36
CA VAL A 124 1.12 -1.31 -27.67
C VAL A 124 1.36 -0.08 -28.57
N SER A 125 1.76 -0.29 -29.83
CA SER A 125 2.00 0.79 -30.79
C SER A 125 0.70 1.43 -31.31
N THR A 126 -0.39 0.67 -31.36
CA THR A 126 -1.71 1.15 -31.83
C THR A 126 -2.58 1.63 -30.66
N SER A 127 -3.39 2.67 -30.88
CA SER A 127 -4.29 3.24 -29.85
C SER A 127 -5.27 2.21 -29.27
N ILE A 128 -5.68 1.22 -30.07
CA ILE A 128 -6.55 0.11 -29.64
C ILE A 128 -5.77 -0.90 -28.79
N GLY A 129 -4.50 -1.17 -29.15
CA GLY A 129 -3.60 -2.00 -28.36
C GLY A 129 -3.28 -1.37 -27.00
N LYS A 130 -3.08 -0.04 -26.96
CA LYS A 130 -2.97 0.72 -25.72
C LYS A 130 -4.22 0.58 -24.85
N LEU A 131 -5.41 0.73 -25.41
CA LEU A 131 -6.64 0.62 -24.63
C LEU A 131 -6.84 -0.80 -24.06
N LYS A 132 -6.63 -1.84 -24.86
CA LYS A 132 -6.84 -3.23 -24.44
C LYS A 132 -5.79 -3.76 -23.46
N TRP A 133 -4.51 -3.40 -23.65
CA TRP A 133 -3.42 -3.98 -22.86
C TRP A 133 -2.97 -3.11 -21.68
N HIS A 134 -3.44 -1.86 -21.57
CA HIS A 134 -3.11 -0.97 -20.45
C HIS A 134 -4.32 -0.63 -19.56
N TYR A 135 -5.50 -0.39 -20.14
CA TYR A 135 -6.67 0.10 -19.39
C TYR A 135 -7.67 -0.98 -18.97
N ILE A 136 -7.50 -2.22 -19.44
CA ILE A 136 -8.32 -3.37 -19.03
C ILE A 136 -7.39 -4.35 -18.30
N PRO A 137 -7.34 -4.30 -16.96
CA PRO A 137 -6.68 -5.31 -16.14
C PRO A 137 -7.28 -6.72 -16.34
#